data_AF-A0A7J6SKR8-F1
#
_entry.id   AF-A0A7J6SKR8-F1
#
_cell.length_a   1.000
_cell.length_b   1.000
_cell.length_c   1.000
_cell.angle_alpha   90.00
_cell.angle_beta   90.00
_cell.angle_gamma   90.00
#
_symmetry.space_group_name_H-M   'P 1'
#
loop_
_entity.id
_entity.type
_entity.pdbx_description
1 polymer ?
#
loop_
_entity_poly.entity_id
_entity_poly.type
_entity_poly.pdbx_seq_one_letter_code
_entity_poly.pdbx_strand_id
1 'polypeptide(L)'
;VRLSHIMAAAAQPDFRRSTREYTQVFTDSKHLISKYGLHRQAIRDFLEQYQDKSLNDDIWGTKKYMAQLQRVVDGLSDRVDISLDDLQQSTMEEGLLESIIRNTQRYHLFFVEECHAVMPQPSDHFRPDPNRAVRGQNEWREAVDEHINSQRALAGTADPQNKMPERMKWDFVVYIHLPKEVEATPLREVKSSSVGKFIKMDGVVTKAAGVKAKVEVATYHCETCGETIWQVVDSDAFMPIGQCPTPRCKTNKTLGTVNLLWKSSKFVKYQEVRVQEPSHAVPVGSVPRTMLLALTHHLTRSVLPGDAVTVSGIYLPIQRHAASRMRQRGRAKNEMYIHVFDIEKHKKGYAEQTEEAEMALKIDEAREDPEIVDKLARSIAPEIYGLSDVKK
;
A
#
# COMPACT_ATOMS: atom_id res chain seq x y z
N VAL A 1 21.65 0.10 67.38
CA VAL A 1 22.58 -0.24 66.27
C VAL A 1 21.77 -0.88 65.15
N ARG A 2 21.64 -0.17 64.03
CA ARG A 2 21.17 -0.54 62.67
C ARG A 2 19.98 -1.51 62.53
N LEU A 3 18.83 -0.94 62.16
CA LEU A 3 17.82 -1.57 61.31
C LEU A 3 18.34 -1.56 59.86
N SER A 4 18.62 -2.74 59.29
CA SER A 4 18.98 -2.89 57.87
C SER A 4 17.86 -3.58 57.10
N HIS A 5 17.29 -2.80 56.18
CA HIS A 5 16.50 -3.13 55.00
C HIS A 5 16.37 -4.61 54.59
N ILE A 6 15.13 -5.09 54.55
CA ILE A 6 14.69 -6.14 53.64
C ILE A 6 14.36 -5.45 52.31
N MET A 7 15.29 -5.49 51.35
CA MET A 7 15.02 -5.17 49.95
C MET A 7 14.70 -6.47 49.21
N ALA A 8 13.41 -6.67 48.91
CA ALA A 8 12.99 -7.63 47.92
C ALA A 8 13.45 -7.13 46.54
N ALA A 9 14.31 -7.90 45.89
CA ALA A 9 14.80 -7.64 44.54
C ALA A 9 13.65 -7.73 43.54
N ALA A 10 13.12 -6.57 43.14
CA ALA A 10 12.29 -6.44 41.95
C ALA A 10 13.21 -6.55 40.72
N ALA A 11 13.21 -7.73 40.07
CA ALA A 11 13.88 -7.92 38.78
C ALA A 11 13.27 -6.96 37.74
N GLN A 12 14.03 -5.94 37.36
CA GLN A 12 13.72 -5.10 36.21
C GLN A 12 13.98 -5.93 34.93
N PRO A 13 13.12 -5.86 33.91
CA PRO A 13 13.39 -6.53 32.64
C PRO A 13 14.60 -5.89 31.96
N ASP A 14 15.62 -6.70 31.65
CA ASP A 14 16.88 -6.30 31.03
C ASP A 14 16.65 -5.58 29.69
N PHE A 15 16.74 -4.25 29.70
CA PHE A 15 16.70 -3.39 28.52
C PHE A 15 18.10 -3.21 27.90
N ARG A 16 18.99 -4.20 28.01
CA ARG A 16 20.32 -4.20 27.40
C ARG A 16 20.37 -5.16 26.22
N ARG A 17 19.75 -4.79 25.09
CA ARG A 17 20.20 -5.35 23.81
C ARG A 17 21.67 -4.96 23.63
N SER A 18 22.51 -5.93 23.30
CA SER A 18 23.96 -5.75 23.26
C SER A 18 24.33 -4.66 22.26
N THR A 19 25.27 -3.79 22.62
CA THR A 19 25.79 -2.72 21.75
C THR A 19 26.28 -3.24 20.39
N ARG A 20 26.67 -4.53 20.33
CA ARG A 20 27.06 -5.25 19.12
C ARG A 20 25.92 -5.42 18.10
N GLU A 21 24.72 -5.78 18.56
CA GLU A 21 23.56 -5.92 17.68
C GLU A 21 23.15 -4.56 17.08
N TYR A 22 23.21 -3.49 17.90
CA TYR A 22 22.95 -2.14 17.41
C TYR A 22 23.98 -1.68 16.36
N THR A 23 25.27 -1.97 16.56
CA THR A 23 26.30 -1.64 15.57
C THR A 23 26.14 -2.41 14.26
N GLN A 24 25.75 -3.69 14.32
CA GLN A 24 25.51 -4.51 13.13
C GLN A 24 24.29 -4.01 12.32
N VAL A 25 23.17 -3.70 12.99
CA VAL A 25 22.00 -3.09 12.33
C VAL A 25 22.36 -1.75 11.68
N PHE A 26 23.23 -0.96 12.31
CA PHE A 26 23.68 0.32 11.77
C PHE A 26 24.60 0.16 10.55
N THR A 27 25.55 -0.78 10.57
CA THR A 27 26.42 -1.06 9.40
C THR A 27 25.61 -1.61 8.23
N ASP A 28 24.69 -2.54 8.48
CA ASP A 28 23.81 -3.09 7.45
C ASP A 28 22.94 -2.02 6.81
N SER A 29 22.46 -1.06 7.59
CA SER A 29 21.66 0.05 7.06
C SER A 29 22.46 0.98 6.15
N LYS A 30 23.75 1.23 6.42
CA LYS A 30 24.61 2.05 5.56
C LYS A 30 24.92 1.35 4.23
N HIS A 31 25.19 0.05 4.25
CA HIS A 31 25.39 -0.74 3.04
C HIS A 31 24.11 -0.84 2.19
N LEU A 32 22.93 -0.90 2.82
CA LEU A 32 21.65 -0.85 2.10
C LEU A 32 21.43 0.51 1.43
N ILE A 33 21.79 1.60 2.11
CA ILE A 33 21.64 2.96 1.58
C ILE A 33 22.52 3.20 0.34
N SER A 34 23.75 2.67 0.32
CA SER A 34 24.62 2.77 -0.85
C SER A 34 24.10 2.01 -2.07
N LYS A 35 23.31 0.94 -1.87
CA LYS A 35 22.77 0.12 -2.97
C LYS A 35 21.51 0.71 -3.63
N TYR A 36 20.88 1.74 -3.06
CA TYR A 36 19.63 2.28 -3.61
C TYR A 36 19.75 2.81 -5.03
N GLY A 37 20.91 3.36 -5.43
CA GLY A 37 21.13 3.82 -6.79
C GLY A 37 21.09 2.67 -7.81
N LEU A 38 21.75 1.55 -7.48
CA LEU A 38 21.76 0.34 -8.31
C LEU A 38 20.37 -0.28 -8.37
N HIS A 39 19.70 -0.40 -7.23
CA HIS A 39 18.34 -0.96 -7.18
C HIS A 39 17.34 -0.14 -8.01
N ARG A 40 17.47 1.20 -8.06
CA ARG A 40 16.64 2.04 -8.93
C ARG A 40 16.87 1.76 -10.40
N GLN A 41 18.12 1.60 -10.82
CA GLN A 41 18.46 1.21 -12.20
C GLN A 41 17.93 -0.18 -12.52
N ALA A 42 18.11 -1.15 -11.62
CA ALA A 42 17.57 -2.50 -11.80
C ALA A 42 16.04 -2.52 -11.93
N ILE A 43 15.32 -1.69 -11.15
CA ILE A 43 13.87 -1.53 -11.27
C ILE A 43 13.48 -0.92 -12.62
N ARG A 44 14.22 0.10 -13.07
CA ARG A 44 14.01 0.71 -14.39
C ARG A 44 14.19 -0.29 -15.52
N ASP A 45 15.32 -0.99 -15.51
CA ASP A 45 15.65 -2.00 -16.51
C ASP A 45 14.59 -3.12 -16.53
N PHE A 46 14.11 -3.54 -15.35
CA PHE A 46 13.01 -4.48 -15.21
C PHE A 46 11.72 -4.00 -15.90
N LEU A 47 11.30 -2.75 -15.64
CA LEU A 47 10.09 -2.18 -16.24
C LEU A 47 10.20 -2.10 -17.78
N GLU A 48 11.39 -1.87 -18.32
CA GLU A 48 11.62 -1.72 -19.77
C GLU A 48 11.80 -3.04 -20.52
N GLN A 49 12.43 -4.03 -19.88
CA GLN A 49 12.92 -5.23 -20.54
C GLN A 49 12.09 -6.48 -20.26
N TYR A 50 11.28 -6.49 -19.19
CA TYR A 50 10.50 -7.68 -18.84
C TYR A 50 9.47 -8.02 -19.92
N GLN A 51 9.45 -9.31 -20.30
CA GLN A 51 8.54 -9.85 -21.30
C GLN A 51 7.81 -11.05 -20.73
N ASP A 52 6.48 -11.03 -20.84
CA ASP A 52 5.61 -12.14 -20.50
C ASP A 52 5.14 -12.80 -21.80
N LYS A 53 5.46 -14.09 -21.97
CA LYS A 53 5.11 -14.85 -23.19
C LYS A 53 3.62 -15.14 -23.30
N SER A 54 2.87 -14.98 -22.22
CA SER A 54 1.42 -15.22 -22.18
C SER A 54 0.59 -14.04 -22.73
N LEU A 55 1.20 -12.85 -22.80
CA LEU A 55 0.57 -11.61 -23.26
C LEU A 55 1.00 -11.28 -24.69
N ASN A 56 0.05 -10.80 -25.49
CA ASN A 56 0.31 -10.27 -26.82
C ASN A 56 -0.54 -9.01 -27.02
N ASP A 57 0.04 -7.85 -26.71
CA ASP A 57 -0.57 -6.54 -26.94
C ASP A 57 -0.17 -5.95 -28.30
N ASP A 58 -1.08 -5.25 -28.96
CA ASP A 58 -0.89 -4.73 -30.32
C ASP A 58 0.29 -3.74 -30.47
N ILE A 59 0.61 -2.99 -29.42
CA ILE A 59 1.61 -1.90 -29.44
C ILE A 59 2.96 -2.35 -28.86
N TRP A 60 2.92 -3.08 -27.75
CA TRP A 60 4.11 -3.42 -26.96
C TRP A 60 4.44 -4.92 -26.99
N GLY A 61 3.66 -5.72 -27.72
CA GLY A 61 3.88 -7.16 -27.90
C GLY A 61 3.83 -7.91 -26.57
N THR A 62 4.97 -8.49 -26.19
CA THR A 62 5.14 -9.28 -24.96
C THR A 62 5.54 -8.45 -23.73
N LYS A 63 5.78 -7.13 -23.87
CA LYS A 63 6.20 -6.27 -22.75
C LYS A 63 5.02 -5.87 -21.85
N LYS A 64 4.76 -6.70 -20.84
CA LYS A 64 3.67 -6.54 -19.87
C LYS A 64 3.60 -5.16 -19.22
N TYR A 65 4.70 -4.68 -18.62
CA TYR A 65 4.70 -3.43 -17.85
C TYR A 65 4.57 -2.18 -18.73
N MET A 66 5.20 -2.19 -19.90
CA MET A 66 5.05 -1.10 -20.88
C MET A 66 3.63 -0.99 -21.41
N ALA A 67 2.97 -2.12 -21.67
CA ALA A 67 1.57 -2.12 -22.05
C ALA A 67 0.67 -1.59 -20.93
N GLN A 68 0.92 -1.97 -19.67
CA GLN A 68 0.19 -1.41 -18.52
C GLN A 68 0.38 0.11 -18.41
N LEU A 69 1.62 0.60 -18.56
CA LEU A 69 1.90 2.04 -18.54
C LEU A 69 1.21 2.76 -19.69
N GLN A 70 1.18 2.19 -20.90
CA GLN A 70 0.45 2.76 -22.03
C GLN A 70 -1.05 2.89 -21.72
N ARG A 71 -1.68 1.85 -21.15
CA ARG A 71 -3.09 1.92 -20.74
C ARG A 71 -3.35 3.00 -19.70
N VAL A 72 -2.38 3.27 -18.84
CA VAL A 72 -2.44 4.37 -17.86
C VAL A 72 -2.38 5.73 -18.54
N VAL A 73 -1.46 5.88 -19.50
CA VAL A 73 -1.29 7.11 -20.27
C VAL A 73 -2.55 7.40 -21.10
N ASP A 74 -3.08 6.39 -21.77
CA ASP A 74 -4.28 6.47 -22.61
C ASP A 74 -5.57 6.65 -21.79
N GLY A 75 -5.49 6.47 -20.47
CA GLY A 75 -6.59 6.67 -19.53
C GLY A 75 -7.62 5.57 -19.47
N LEU A 76 -7.25 4.39 -19.95
CA LEU A 76 -8.05 3.17 -19.80
C LEU A 76 -7.94 2.60 -18.38
N SER A 77 -6.82 2.83 -17.69
CA SER A 77 -6.57 2.38 -16.32
C SER A 77 -5.84 3.46 -15.53
N ASP A 78 -5.93 3.42 -14.21
CA ASP A 78 -5.14 4.18 -13.24
C ASP A 78 -4.37 3.25 -12.29
N ARG A 79 -4.41 1.95 -12.56
CA ARG A 79 -3.80 0.88 -11.79
C ARG A 79 -2.62 0.25 -12.55
N VAL A 80 -1.47 0.15 -11.87
CA VAL A 80 -0.27 -0.58 -12.31
C VAL A 80 0.02 -1.69 -11.31
N ASP A 81 0.04 -2.94 -11.77
CA ASP A 81 0.20 -4.12 -10.93
C ASP A 81 1.57 -4.74 -11.16
N ILE A 82 2.43 -4.68 -10.14
CA ILE A 82 3.80 -5.20 -10.17
C ILE A 82 3.86 -6.51 -9.40
N SER A 83 4.18 -7.60 -10.09
CA SER A 83 4.40 -8.90 -9.47
C SER A 83 5.86 -9.08 -9.09
N LEU A 84 6.14 -9.43 -7.84
CA LEU A 84 7.50 -9.74 -7.41
C LEU A 84 8.01 -11.08 -7.96
N ASP A 85 7.11 -11.98 -8.37
CA ASP A 85 7.45 -13.21 -9.13
C ASP A 85 8.20 -12.86 -10.43
N ASP A 86 7.70 -11.86 -11.16
CA ASP A 86 8.27 -11.40 -12.43
C ASP A 86 9.66 -10.80 -12.21
N LEU A 87 9.82 -10.05 -11.12
CA LEU A 87 11.09 -9.43 -10.73
C LEU A 87 12.14 -10.49 -10.36
N GLN A 88 11.72 -11.58 -9.71
CA GLN A 88 12.59 -12.71 -9.39
C GLN A 88 13.08 -13.45 -10.65
N GLN A 89 12.27 -13.48 -11.71
CA GLN A 89 12.64 -14.10 -12.99
C GLN A 89 13.56 -13.21 -13.84
N SER A 90 13.41 -11.89 -13.74
CA SER A 90 14.12 -10.94 -14.60
C SER A 90 15.45 -10.45 -14.05
N THR A 91 15.54 -10.28 -12.72
CA THR A 91 16.62 -9.49 -12.14
C THR A 91 17.74 -10.39 -11.62
N MET A 92 18.96 -10.17 -12.12
CA MET A 92 20.16 -10.92 -11.71
C MET A 92 20.83 -10.37 -10.45
N GLU A 93 20.32 -9.29 -9.85
CA GLU A 93 20.91 -8.72 -8.63
C GLU A 93 20.50 -9.50 -7.38
N GLU A 94 21.48 -10.17 -6.77
CA GLU A 94 21.32 -10.90 -5.50
C GLU A 94 20.85 -9.95 -4.37
N GLY A 95 19.69 -10.25 -3.79
CA GLY A 95 19.18 -9.58 -2.59
C GLY A 95 18.27 -8.37 -2.82
N LEU A 96 17.89 -8.03 -4.07
CA LEU A 96 16.91 -6.97 -4.33
C LEU A 96 15.55 -7.31 -3.72
N LEU A 97 15.05 -8.53 -3.94
CA LEU A 97 13.78 -9.01 -3.40
C LEU A 97 13.74 -8.94 -1.87
N GLU A 98 14.78 -9.42 -1.20
CA GLU A 98 14.88 -9.37 0.27
C GLU A 98 14.86 -7.92 0.78
N SER A 99 15.52 -7.01 0.05
CA SER A 99 15.55 -5.59 0.39
C SER A 99 14.17 -4.93 0.22
N ILE A 100 13.44 -5.28 -0.85
CA ILE A 100 12.05 -4.85 -1.08
C ILE A 100 11.14 -5.35 0.05
N ILE A 101 11.25 -6.64 0.42
CA ILE A 101 10.45 -7.23 1.52
C ILE A 101 10.80 -6.57 2.86
N ARG A 102 12.07 -6.21 3.09
CA ARG A 102 12.51 -5.58 4.35
C ARG A 102 12.03 -4.15 4.52
N ASN A 103 11.98 -3.34 3.46
CA ASN A 103 11.60 -1.92 3.51
C ASN A 103 10.72 -1.51 2.32
N THR A 104 9.55 -2.11 2.23
CA THR A 104 8.69 -1.99 1.05
C THR A 104 8.19 -0.57 0.82
N GLN A 105 7.98 0.23 1.88
CA GLN A 105 7.47 1.59 1.74
C GLN A 105 8.42 2.47 0.91
N ARG A 106 9.74 2.31 1.09
CA ARG A 106 10.72 3.07 0.33
C ARG A 106 10.83 2.58 -1.11
N TYR A 107 10.82 1.26 -1.32
CA TYR A 107 10.86 0.70 -2.66
C TYR A 107 9.57 0.98 -3.44
N HIS A 108 8.42 1.06 -2.78
CA HIS A 108 7.18 1.51 -3.39
C HIS A 108 7.32 2.91 -3.98
N LEU A 109 7.90 3.86 -3.25
CA LEU A 109 8.21 5.19 -3.79
C LEU A 109 9.16 5.12 -4.99
N PHE A 110 10.17 4.24 -4.96
CA PHE A 110 11.07 4.06 -6.10
C PHE A 110 10.33 3.49 -7.31
N PHE A 111 9.46 2.49 -7.13
CA PHE A 111 8.62 2.00 -8.22
C PHE A 111 7.76 3.11 -8.82
N VAL A 112 7.15 3.95 -8.00
CA VAL A 112 6.33 5.06 -8.50
C VAL A 112 7.17 6.10 -9.26
N GLU A 113 8.34 6.48 -8.72
CA GLU A 113 9.28 7.40 -9.38
C GLU A 113 9.78 6.83 -10.73
N GLU A 114 10.19 5.56 -10.76
CA GLU A 114 10.71 4.92 -11.98
C GLU A 114 9.60 4.65 -13.00
N CYS A 115 8.39 4.25 -12.57
CA CYS A 115 7.23 4.13 -13.47
C CYS A 115 6.90 5.47 -14.14
N HIS A 116 7.03 6.58 -13.41
CA HIS A 116 6.83 7.92 -13.99
C HIS A 116 7.97 8.28 -14.96
N ALA A 117 9.22 7.94 -14.63
CA ALA A 117 10.37 8.23 -15.50
C ALA A 117 10.34 7.46 -16.83
N VAL A 118 9.78 6.23 -16.82
CA VAL A 118 9.72 5.30 -17.96
C VAL A 118 8.41 5.46 -18.77
N MET A 119 7.52 6.37 -18.36
CA MET A 119 6.20 6.53 -18.96
C MET A 119 6.28 6.88 -20.46
N PRO A 120 5.61 6.11 -21.35
CA PRO A 120 5.63 6.36 -22.79
C PRO A 120 4.78 7.57 -23.18
N GLN A 121 4.94 8.02 -24.44
CA GLN A 121 4.08 9.07 -24.98
C GLN A 121 2.64 8.56 -25.19
N PRO A 122 1.62 9.43 -25.10
CA PRO A 122 0.23 9.06 -25.36
C PRO A 122 0.05 8.45 -26.74
N SER A 123 -0.74 7.37 -26.85
CA SER A 123 -1.05 6.75 -28.14
C SER A 123 -2.09 7.56 -28.92
N ASP A 124 -2.20 7.31 -30.23
CA ASP A 124 -3.21 7.93 -31.09
C ASP A 124 -4.66 7.64 -30.67
N HIS A 125 -4.89 6.62 -29.82
CA HIS A 125 -6.20 6.28 -29.26
C HIS A 125 -6.56 7.06 -27.99
N PHE A 126 -5.83 8.13 -27.68
CA PHE A 126 -6.14 9.03 -26.57
C PHE A 126 -7.57 9.59 -26.70
N ARG A 127 -8.46 9.12 -25.83
CA ARG A 127 -9.76 9.73 -25.61
C ARG A 127 -9.69 10.56 -24.32
N PRO A 128 -9.71 11.91 -24.42
CA PRO A 128 -9.74 12.73 -23.22
C PRO A 128 -11.06 12.49 -22.49
N ASP A 129 -11.00 11.81 -21.35
CA ASP A 129 -12.14 11.71 -20.44
C ASP A 129 -12.36 13.10 -19.80
N PRO A 130 -13.53 13.73 -19.99
CA PRO A 130 -13.84 15.04 -19.42
C PRO A 130 -13.86 15.04 -17.88
N ASN A 131 -14.05 13.88 -17.23
CA ASN A 131 -13.96 13.74 -15.77
C ASN A 131 -12.54 13.41 -15.29
N ARG A 132 -11.66 12.92 -16.18
CA ARG A 132 -10.20 12.77 -15.96
C ARG A 132 -9.44 14.05 -16.35
N ALA A 133 -10.15 15.18 -16.42
CA ALA A 133 -9.59 16.52 -16.59
C ALA A 133 -8.56 16.90 -15.51
N VAL A 134 -8.36 16.12 -14.45
CA VAL A 134 -7.29 16.35 -13.46
C VAL A 134 -5.91 16.30 -14.13
N ARG A 135 -5.64 15.38 -15.06
CA ARG A 135 -4.34 15.31 -15.74
C ARG A 135 -4.10 16.52 -16.63
N GLY A 136 -5.05 16.80 -17.54
CA GLY A 136 -4.97 17.98 -18.41
C GLY A 136 -5.00 19.30 -17.64
N GLN A 137 -5.71 19.36 -16.50
CA GLN A 137 -5.66 20.50 -15.59
C GLN A 137 -4.32 20.57 -14.87
N ASN A 138 -3.71 19.47 -14.45
CA ASN A 138 -2.41 19.46 -13.78
C ASN A 138 -1.28 19.78 -14.74
N GLU A 139 -1.34 19.30 -15.99
CA GLU A 139 -0.42 19.66 -17.09
C GLU A 139 -0.59 21.14 -17.47
N TRP A 140 -1.84 21.64 -17.55
CA TRP A 140 -2.09 23.06 -17.76
C TRP A 140 -1.61 23.89 -16.57
N ARG A 141 -1.81 23.42 -15.34
CA ARG A 141 -1.32 24.09 -14.12
C ARG A 141 0.19 24.07 -14.06
N GLU A 142 0.84 23.00 -14.47
CA GLU A 142 2.29 22.91 -14.59
C GLU A 142 2.80 23.89 -15.64
N ALA A 143 2.20 23.93 -16.84
CA ALA A 143 2.56 24.89 -17.87
C ALA A 143 2.34 26.34 -17.40
N VAL A 144 1.25 26.60 -16.67
CA VAL A 144 0.96 27.90 -16.05
C VAL A 144 1.95 28.21 -14.94
N ASP A 145 2.28 27.26 -14.07
CA ASP A 145 3.22 27.44 -12.95
C ASP A 145 4.66 27.60 -13.47
N GLU A 146 5.06 26.89 -14.52
CA GLU A 146 6.35 27.06 -15.21
C GLU A 146 6.42 28.39 -15.95
N HIS A 147 5.34 28.81 -16.62
CA HIS A 147 5.26 30.13 -17.24
C HIS A 147 5.34 31.25 -16.19
N ILE A 148 4.61 31.11 -15.09
CA ILE A 148 4.64 32.06 -13.98
C ILE A 148 6.01 32.05 -13.30
N ASN A 149 6.63 30.88 -13.08
CA ASN A 149 7.94 30.76 -12.45
C ASN A 149 9.06 31.29 -13.35
N SER A 150 9.00 31.07 -14.67
CA SER A 150 9.96 31.64 -15.61
C SER A 150 9.87 33.16 -15.68
N GLN A 151 8.64 33.73 -15.71
CA GLN A 151 8.43 35.17 -15.58
C GLN A 151 8.98 35.72 -14.25
N ARG A 152 8.76 35.01 -13.14
CA ARG A 152 9.26 35.40 -11.81
C ARG A 152 10.77 35.24 -11.65
N ALA A 153 11.37 34.26 -12.33
CA ALA A 153 12.81 34.06 -12.38
C ALA A 153 13.48 35.24 -13.10
N LEU A 154 12.89 35.70 -14.21
CA LEU A 154 13.26 36.94 -14.88
C LEU A 154 13.14 38.17 -13.95
N ALA A 155 12.12 38.19 -13.08
CA ALA A 155 11.92 39.25 -12.09
C ALA A 155 12.73 39.07 -10.79
N GLY A 156 13.59 38.04 -10.66
CA GLY A 156 14.41 37.80 -9.46
C GLY A 156 13.63 37.48 -8.18
N THR A 157 12.36 37.10 -8.29
CA THR A 157 11.45 36.84 -7.14
C THR A 157 10.95 35.40 -7.06
N ALA A 158 11.52 34.51 -7.88
CA ALA A 158 11.16 33.09 -7.89
C ALA A 158 11.66 32.38 -6.63
N ASP A 159 10.81 31.49 -6.11
CA ASP A 159 11.15 30.58 -5.04
C ASP A 159 11.67 29.26 -5.61
N PRO A 160 12.96 28.91 -5.45
CA PRO A 160 13.47 27.63 -5.95
C PRO A 160 12.90 26.43 -5.17
N GLN A 161 12.32 26.65 -3.98
CA GLN A 161 11.73 25.59 -3.15
C GLN A 161 10.24 25.36 -3.41
N ASN A 162 9.52 26.31 -4.03
CA ASN A 162 8.09 26.18 -4.30
C ASN A 162 7.86 25.46 -5.63
N LYS A 163 8.23 24.17 -5.69
CA LYS A 163 7.97 23.30 -6.83
C LYS A 163 6.81 22.38 -6.52
N MET A 164 5.94 22.15 -7.50
CA MET A 164 4.85 21.18 -7.38
C MET A 164 5.41 19.79 -7.02
N PRO A 165 4.92 19.15 -5.94
CA PRO A 165 5.41 17.85 -5.51
C PRO A 165 5.09 16.76 -6.53
N GLU A 166 5.99 15.79 -6.68
CA GLU A 166 5.84 14.67 -7.64
C GLU A 166 4.56 13.86 -7.42
N ARG A 167 4.14 13.72 -6.15
CA ARG A 167 2.86 13.07 -5.79
C ARG A 167 1.63 13.73 -6.40
N MET A 168 1.70 15.01 -6.78
CA MET A 168 0.62 15.69 -7.49
C MET A 168 0.61 15.38 -8.98
N LYS A 169 1.75 14.97 -9.55
CA LYS A 169 1.92 14.62 -10.96
C LYS A 169 1.46 13.19 -11.27
N TRP A 170 1.53 12.31 -10.28
CA TRP A 170 1.19 10.90 -10.46
C TRP A 170 -0.32 10.68 -10.43
N ASP A 171 -0.91 10.36 -11.57
CA ASP A 171 -2.33 10.02 -11.69
C ASP A 171 -2.62 8.52 -11.64
N PHE A 172 -1.59 7.71 -11.35
CA PHE A 172 -1.68 6.26 -11.26
C PHE A 172 -1.26 5.75 -9.88
N VAL A 173 -1.66 4.51 -9.61
CA VAL A 173 -1.40 3.82 -8.35
C VAL A 173 -0.66 2.53 -8.66
N VAL A 174 0.49 2.36 -8.01
CA VAL A 174 1.28 1.14 -8.10
C VAL A 174 0.91 0.20 -6.97
N TYR A 175 0.51 -1.01 -7.32
CA TYR A 175 0.31 -2.13 -6.40
C TYR A 175 1.43 -3.14 -6.56
N ILE A 176 1.85 -3.74 -5.44
CA ILE A 176 2.92 -4.72 -5.39
C ILE A 176 2.32 -6.03 -4.89
N HIS A 177 2.50 -7.10 -5.66
CA HIS A 177 2.04 -8.44 -5.32
C HIS A 177 3.22 -9.28 -4.81
N LEU A 178 3.04 -9.93 -3.65
CA LEU A 178 4.04 -10.89 -3.15
C LEU A 178 4.16 -12.07 -4.10
N PRO A 179 5.34 -12.72 -4.13
CA PRO A 179 5.48 -14.00 -4.81
C PRO A 179 4.47 -15.02 -4.31
N LYS A 180 3.91 -15.83 -5.20
CA LYS A 180 2.89 -16.83 -4.83
C LYS A 180 3.42 -17.90 -3.87
N GLU A 181 4.72 -18.16 -3.91
CA GLU A 181 5.41 -19.12 -3.05
C GLU A 181 5.44 -18.69 -1.58
N VAL A 182 5.24 -17.41 -1.27
CA VAL A 182 5.27 -16.93 0.11
C VAL A 182 3.98 -17.35 0.83
N GLU A 183 4.14 -18.20 1.84
CA GLU A 183 3.04 -18.65 2.68
C GLU A 183 2.48 -17.51 3.55
N ALA A 184 1.17 -17.58 3.81
CA ALA A 184 0.51 -16.62 4.68
C ALA A 184 0.93 -16.83 6.14
N THR A 185 1.44 -15.76 6.76
CA THR A 185 1.80 -15.76 8.17
C THR A 185 0.53 -15.60 9.01
N PRO A 186 0.28 -16.45 10.03
CA PRO A 186 -0.86 -16.27 10.91
C PRO A 186 -0.71 -14.98 11.72
N LEU A 187 -1.84 -14.28 11.95
CA LEU A 187 -1.84 -12.97 12.61
C LEU A 187 -1.12 -12.95 13.96
N ARG A 188 -1.16 -14.06 14.70
CA ARG A 188 -0.53 -14.23 16.01
C ARG A 188 0.99 -14.18 15.96
N GLU A 189 1.58 -14.58 14.84
CA GLU A 189 3.02 -14.64 14.62
C GLU A 189 3.60 -13.30 14.14
N VAL A 190 2.74 -12.34 13.77
CA VAL A 190 3.15 -10.98 13.44
C VAL A 190 3.66 -10.27 14.71
N LYS A 191 4.97 -10.30 14.88
CA LYS A 191 5.71 -9.74 16.02
C LYS A 191 6.42 -8.44 15.63
N SER A 192 7.18 -7.87 16.57
CA SER A 192 7.99 -6.67 16.34
C SER A 192 9.03 -6.81 15.22
N SER A 193 9.45 -8.03 14.89
CA SER A 193 10.37 -8.33 13.78
C SER A 193 9.77 -8.08 12.40
N SER A 194 8.44 -7.99 12.30
CA SER A 194 7.71 -7.80 11.05
C SER A 194 7.41 -6.32 10.76
N VAL A 195 7.79 -5.40 11.66
CA VAL A 195 7.55 -3.96 11.47
C VAL A 195 8.36 -3.44 10.28
N GLY A 196 7.67 -2.77 9.35
CA GLY A 196 8.24 -2.24 8.11
C GLY A 196 8.42 -3.27 6.98
N LYS A 197 8.17 -4.56 7.28
CA LYS A 197 8.26 -5.63 6.27
C LYS A 197 6.95 -5.79 5.50
N PHE A 198 7.06 -6.28 4.27
CA PHE A 198 5.94 -6.81 3.51
C PHE A 198 5.54 -8.17 4.07
N ILE A 199 4.28 -8.33 4.46
CA ILE A 199 3.74 -9.57 5.02
C ILE A 199 2.49 -9.98 4.25
N LYS A 200 2.33 -11.29 4.06
CA LYS A 200 1.10 -11.93 3.61
C LYS A 200 0.42 -12.54 4.84
N MET A 201 -0.86 -12.24 5.06
CA MET A 201 -1.60 -12.72 6.23
C MET A 201 -3.03 -13.14 5.88
N ASP A 202 -3.52 -14.16 6.57
CA ASP A 202 -4.91 -14.60 6.43
C ASP A 202 -5.79 -14.04 7.55
N GLY A 203 -7.04 -13.74 7.20
CA GLY A 203 -8.02 -13.36 8.19
C GLY A 203 -9.44 -13.20 7.66
N VAL A 204 -10.36 -13.02 8.60
CA VAL A 204 -11.78 -12.82 8.31
C VAL A 204 -12.15 -11.37 8.62
N VAL A 205 -12.80 -10.70 7.66
CA VAL A 205 -13.23 -9.31 7.81
C VAL A 205 -14.37 -9.24 8.81
N THR A 206 -14.21 -8.44 9.87
CA THR A 206 -15.23 -8.26 10.92
C THR A 206 -16.02 -6.98 10.75
N LYS A 207 -15.34 -5.90 10.36
CA LYS A 207 -15.95 -4.58 10.19
C LYS A 207 -15.27 -3.83 9.07
N ALA A 208 -16.06 -3.32 8.14
CA ALA A 208 -15.62 -2.36 7.13
C ALA A 208 -16.21 -0.99 7.46
N ALA A 209 -15.36 0.03 7.63
CA ALA A 209 -15.83 1.41 7.77
C ALA A 209 -16.27 1.96 6.39
N GLY A 210 -17.03 3.06 6.39
CA GLY A 210 -17.32 3.81 5.17
C GLY A 210 -16.05 4.40 4.54
N VAL A 211 -16.10 4.63 3.23
CA VAL A 211 -15.00 5.27 2.49
C VAL A 211 -14.93 6.75 2.87
N LYS A 212 -13.72 7.20 3.22
CA LYS A 212 -13.38 8.60 3.53
C LYS A 212 -12.42 9.14 2.48
N ALA A 213 -12.38 10.46 2.31
CA ALA A 213 -11.37 11.13 1.50
C ALA A 213 -10.18 11.52 2.38
N LYS A 214 -8.99 10.95 2.11
CA LYS A 214 -7.72 11.34 2.75
C LYS A 214 -7.00 12.35 1.88
N VAL A 215 -6.55 13.46 2.47
CA VAL A 215 -5.74 14.47 1.76
C VAL A 215 -4.31 13.93 1.60
N GLU A 216 -3.79 13.95 0.37
CA GLU A 216 -2.39 13.60 0.09
C GLU A 216 -1.54 14.86 -0.16
N VAL A 217 -2.08 15.80 -0.94
CA VAL A 217 -1.46 17.10 -1.20
C VAL A 217 -2.50 18.19 -0.97
N ALA A 218 -2.23 19.09 -0.04
CA ALA A 218 -3.03 20.27 0.23
C ALA A 218 -2.47 21.47 -0.55
N THR A 219 -3.31 22.09 -1.38
CA THR A 219 -2.93 23.25 -2.20
C THR A 219 -3.51 24.53 -1.61
N TYR A 220 -2.67 25.53 -1.36
CA TYR A 220 -3.04 26.83 -0.82
C TYR A 220 -2.82 27.93 -1.85
N HIS A 221 -3.61 29.00 -1.76
CA HIS A 221 -3.44 30.20 -2.56
C HIS A 221 -3.29 31.43 -1.66
N CYS A 222 -2.25 32.20 -1.92
CA CYS A 222 -1.90 33.43 -1.21
C CYS A 222 -2.64 34.62 -1.83
N GLU A 223 -3.47 35.33 -1.05
CA GLU A 223 -4.25 36.48 -1.57
C GLU A 223 -3.36 37.70 -1.87
N THR A 224 -2.27 37.88 -1.13
CA THR A 224 -1.37 39.04 -1.29
C THR A 224 -0.38 38.86 -2.44
N CYS A 225 0.13 37.65 -2.62
CA CYS A 225 1.22 37.35 -3.55
C CYS A 225 0.78 36.56 -4.78
N GLY A 226 -0.45 36.03 -4.78
CA GLY A 226 -1.00 35.20 -5.86
C GLY A 226 -0.28 33.86 -6.03
N GLU A 227 0.57 33.48 -5.08
CA GLU A 227 1.36 32.24 -5.13
C GLU A 227 0.52 31.02 -4.74
N THR A 228 0.70 29.93 -5.48
CA THR A 228 0.16 28.61 -5.12
C THR A 228 1.20 27.86 -4.31
N ILE A 229 0.84 27.35 -3.12
CA ILE A 229 1.74 26.64 -2.22
C ILE A 229 1.22 25.21 -2.04
N TRP A 230 2.11 24.23 -2.09
CA TRP A 230 1.75 22.83 -1.90
C TRP A 230 2.32 22.30 -0.58
N GLN A 231 1.49 21.58 0.18
CA GLN A 231 1.89 20.88 1.39
C GLN A 231 1.57 19.39 1.22
N VAL A 232 2.61 18.55 1.25
CA VAL A 232 2.44 17.09 1.27
C VAL A 232 2.00 16.66 2.68
N VAL A 233 0.95 15.85 2.75
CA VAL A 233 0.36 15.37 4.01
C VAL A 233 0.62 13.87 4.13
N ASP A 234 1.61 13.50 4.96
CA ASP A 234 1.92 12.08 5.24
C ASP A 234 1.13 11.52 6.43
N SER A 235 0.83 12.38 7.41
CA SER A 235 0.20 11.99 8.68
C SER A 235 -1.33 12.08 8.64
N ASP A 236 -2.00 11.34 9.53
CA ASP A 236 -3.47 11.39 9.67
C ASP A 236 -3.98 12.75 10.18
N ALA A 237 -3.11 13.52 10.82
CA ALA A 237 -3.39 14.89 11.23
C ALA A 237 -2.29 15.80 10.68
N PHE A 238 -2.67 16.92 10.07
CA PHE A 238 -1.76 17.97 9.65
C PHE A 238 -2.29 19.33 10.11
N MET A 239 -1.36 20.26 10.32
CA MET A 239 -1.72 21.65 10.60
C MET A 239 -1.68 22.43 9.29
N PRO A 240 -2.76 23.13 8.93
CA PRO A 240 -2.76 23.94 7.72
C PRO A 240 -1.78 25.09 7.85
N ILE A 241 -1.19 25.48 6.73
CA ILE A 241 -0.31 26.64 6.68
C ILE A 241 -1.18 27.88 6.85
N GLY A 242 -0.90 28.71 7.87
CA GLY A 242 -1.62 29.96 8.13
C GLY A 242 -0.94 31.21 7.57
N GLN A 243 0.36 31.13 7.25
CA GLN A 243 1.14 32.26 6.75
C GLN A 243 1.93 31.84 5.50
N CYS A 244 1.95 32.71 4.50
CA CYS A 244 2.69 32.46 3.26
C CYS A 244 4.21 32.28 3.50
N PRO A 245 4.83 31.13 3.13
CA PRO A 245 6.26 30.88 3.30
C PRO A 245 7.13 31.57 2.24
N THR A 246 6.54 32.11 1.18
CA THR A 246 7.20 32.69 0.00
C THR A 246 8.01 33.95 0.35
N PRO A 247 9.20 34.16 -0.24
CA PRO A 247 10.09 35.27 0.05
C PRO A 247 9.47 36.58 -0.39
N ARG A 248 8.55 36.60 -1.35
CA ARG A 248 7.82 37.82 -1.72
C ARG A 248 7.05 38.41 -0.54
N CYS A 249 6.32 37.58 0.20
CA CYS A 249 5.61 38.01 1.41
C CYS A 249 6.57 38.32 2.57
N LYS A 250 7.64 37.51 2.73
CA LYS A 250 8.64 37.74 3.79
C LYS A 250 9.43 39.04 3.59
N THR A 251 9.90 39.31 2.37
CA THR A 251 10.68 40.50 2.01
C THR A 251 9.83 41.77 2.10
N ASN A 252 8.56 41.71 1.67
CA ASN A 252 7.63 42.85 1.76
C ASN A 252 7.08 43.07 3.18
N LYS A 253 7.42 42.23 4.16
CA LYS A 253 6.89 42.24 5.54
C LYS A 253 5.35 42.20 5.61
N THR A 254 4.69 41.73 4.55
CA THR A 254 3.26 41.53 4.50
C THR A 254 2.94 40.11 4.92
N LEU A 255 2.20 39.92 6.01
CA LEU A 255 1.68 38.61 6.42
C LEU A 255 0.56 38.21 5.46
N GLY A 256 0.93 37.62 4.32
CA GLY A 256 -0.04 37.15 3.34
C GLY A 256 -0.89 36.04 3.91
N THR A 257 -2.21 36.24 3.88
CA THR A 257 -3.23 35.24 4.19
C THR A 257 -3.23 34.17 3.10
N VAL A 258 -3.20 32.90 3.52
CA VAL A 258 -3.24 31.74 2.63
C VAL A 258 -4.55 30.98 2.84
N ASN A 259 -5.25 30.73 1.74
CA ASN A 259 -6.51 30.00 1.74
C ASN A 259 -6.31 28.61 1.16
N LEU A 260 -6.84 27.59 1.83
CA LEU A 260 -6.82 26.21 1.35
C LEU A 260 -7.84 26.02 0.21
N LEU A 261 -7.38 25.59 -0.96
CA LEU A 261 -8.20 25.34 -2.13
C LEU A 261 -8.56 23.86 -2.25
N TRP A 262 -9.71 23.45 -1.71
CA TRP A 262 -10.15 22.05 -1.75
C TRP A 262 -10.20 21.47 -3.16
N LYS A 263 -10.72 22.19 -4.16
CA LYS A 263 -10.80 21.69 -5.56
C LYS A 263 -9.43 21.44 -6.21
N SER A 264 -8.38 22.03 -5.66
CA SER A 264 -7.01 21.97 -6.19
C SER A 264 -6.11 21.03 -5.42
N SER A 265 -6.58 20.52 -4.29
CA SER A 265 -5.90 19.55 -3.46
C SER A 265 -6.14 18.14 -4.00
N LYS A 266 -5.18 17.24 -3.78
CA LYS A 266 -5.28 15.83 -4.16
C LYS A 266 -5.85 15.01 -3.00
N PHE A 267 -6.93 14.28 -3.28
CA PHE A 267 -7.55 13.36 -2.33
C PHE A 267 -7.45 11.93 -2.82
N VAL A 268 -7.29 11.02 -1.86
CA VAL A 268 -7.23 9.59 -2.06
C VAL A 268 -8.38 8.93 -1.29
N LYS A 269 -9.03 7.94 -1.92
CA LYS A 269 -10.01 7.09 -1.24
C LYS A 269 -9.31 6.31 -0.13
N TYR A 270 -9.81 6.40 1.10
CA TYR A 270 -9.26 5.73 2.27
C TYR A 270 -10.37 4.99 3.02
N GLN A 271 -10.10 3.75 3.41
CA GLN A 271 -11.05 2.93 4.16
C GLN A 271 -10.33 2.12 5.25
N GLU A 272 -10.87 2.18 6.45
CA GLU A 272 -10.43 1.37 7.59
C GLU A 272 -11.23 0.08 7.66
N VAL A 273 -10.55 -1.06 7.70
CA VAL A 273 -11.16 -2.37 7.81
C VAL A 273 -10.54 -3.12 8.99
N ARG A 274 -11.34 -3.81 9.78
CA ARG A 274 -10.86 -4.67 10.87
C ARG A 274 -10.97 -6.13 10.47
N VAL A 275 -9.88 -6.85 10.65
CA VAL A 275 -9.75 -8.27 10.36
C VAL A 275 -9.44 -9.03 11.64
N GLN A 276 -9.97 -10.25 11.74
CA GLN A 276 -9.78 -11.17 12.86
C GLN A 276 -9.06 -12.44 12.38
N GLU A 277 -8.34 -13.10 13.29
CA GLU A 277 -7.72 -14.41 13.03
C GLU A 277 -8.78 -15.41 12.54
N PRO A 278 -8.48 -16.25 11.53
CA PRO A 278 -9.41 -17.29 11.12
C PRO A 278 -9.53 -18.34 12.24
N SER A 279 -10.72 -18.93 12.40
CA SER A 279 -11.04 -19.80 13.54
C SER A 279 -10.11 -21.01 13.68
N HIS A 280 -9.63 -21.57 12.57
CA HIS A 280 -8.72 -22.72 12.56
C HIS A 280 -7.31 -22.38 13.08
N ALA A 281 -6.88 -21.12 13.00
CA ALA A 281 -5.57 -20.67 13.46
C ALA A 281 -5.58 -20.24 14.95
N VAL A 282 -6.74 -20.25 15.60
CA VAL A 282 -6.89 -19.83 16.99
C VAL A 282 -6.58 -21.00 17.93
N PRO A 283 -5.59 -20.87 18.84
CA PRO A 283 -5.29 -21.91 19.80
C PRO A 283 -6.42 -22.08 20.81
N VAL A 284 -6.65 -23.32 21.23
CA VAL A 284 -7.70 -23.68 22.20
C VAL A 284 -7.54 -22.86 23.48
N GLY A 285 -8.62 -22.22 23.92
CA GLY A 285 -8.63 -21.39 25.14
C GLY A 285 -8.14 -19.95 24.97
N SER A 286 -7.80 -19.51 23.76
CA SER A 286 -7.45 -18.10 23.48
C SER A 286 -8.55 -17.37 22.72
N VAL A 287 -8.69 -16.07 22.98
CA VAL A 287 -9.58 -15.19 22.20
C VAL A 287 -8.88 -14.82 20.89
N PRO A 288 -9.58 -14.79 19.73
CA PRO A 288 -8.96 -14.40 18.47
C PRO A 288 -8.56 -12.92 18.49
N ARG A 289 -7.40 -12.62 17.92
CA ARG A 289 -6.90 -11.24 17.83
C ARG A 289 -7.50 -10.51 16.63
N THR A 290 -7.51 -9.18 16.71
CA THR A 290 -7.95 -8.31 15.62
C THR A 290 -6.84 -7.37 15.21
N MET A 291 -6.77 -7.05 13.92
CA MET A 291 -5.84 -6.07 13.36
C MET A 291 -6.56 -5.08 12.44
N LEU A 292 -6.01 -3.87 12.35
CA LEU A 292 -6.51 -2.81 11.48
C LEU A 292 -5.82 -2.88 10.11
N LEU A 293 -6.60 -2.84 9.05
CA LEU A 293 -6.17 -2.70 7.68
C LEU A 293 -6.53 -1.30 7.18
N ALA A 294 -5.59 -0.68 6.47
CA ALA A 294 -5.79 0.57 5.76
C ALA A 294 -5.81 0.31 4.26
N LEU A 295 -7.00 0.40 3.66
CA LEU A 295 -7.21 0.25 2.23
C LEU A 295 -7.18 1.63 1.57
N THR A 296 -6.48 1.74 0.45
CA THR A 296 -6.38 2.98 -0.34
C THR A 296 -6.77 2.76 -1.80
N HIS A 297 -7.19 3.84 -2.47
CA HIS A 297 -7.49 3.86 -3.91
C HIS A 297 -8.53 2.81 -4.33
N HIS A 298 -8.19 1.87 -5.22
CA HIS A 298 -9.09 0.87 -5.82
C HIS A 298 -9.44 -0.27 -4.86
N LEU A 299 -8.62 -0.50 -3.84
CA LEU A 299 -8.91 -1.51 -2.82
C LEU A 299 -10.06 -1.10 -1.90
N THR A 300 -10.50 0.16 -1.96
CA THR A 300 -11.67 0.58 -1.19
C THR A 300 -12.95 -0.07 -1.71
N ARG A 301 -13.79 -0.55 -0.79
CA ARG A 301 -15.02 -1.34 -1.06
C ARG A 301 -14.80 -2.71 -1.71
N SER A 302 -13.56 -3.18 -1.81
CA SER A 302 -13.30 -4.53 -2.36
C SER A 302 -13.77 -5.64 -1.41
N VAL A 303 -13.80 -5.41 -0.10
CA VAL A 303 -14.12 -6.41 0.91
C VAL A 303 -15.42 -6.14 1.65
N LEU A 304 -16.13 -7.20 2.01
CA LEU A 304 -17.35 -7.16 2.82
C LEU A 304 -17.12 -7.82 4.20
N PRO A 305 -17.86 -7.40 5.25
CA PRO A 305 -17.85 -8.11 6.52
C PRO A 305 -18.28 -9.57 6.35
N GLY A 306 -17.50 -10.51 6.88
CA GLY A 306 -17.68 -11.95 6.73
C GLY A 306 -16.77 -12.60 5.68
N ASP A 307 -16.14 -11.83 4.80
CA ASP A 307 -15.24 -12.35 3.78
C ASP A 307 -13.97 -12.93 4.42
N ALA A 308 -13.57 -14.13 3.99
CA ALA A 308 -12.26 -14.72 4.28
C ALA A 308 -11.27 -14.27 3.21
N VAL A 309 -10.22 -13.56 3.63
CA VAL A 309 -9.28 -12.87 2.75
C VAL A 309 -7.84 -13.16 3.15
N THR A 310 -6.97 -13.31 2.15
CA THR A 310 -5.53 -13.15 2.31
C THR A 310 -5.17 -11.73 1.93
N VAL A 311 -4.46 -11.05 2.82
CA VAL A 311 -4.08 -9.66 2.68
C VAL A 311 -2.58 -9.55 2.67
N SER A 312 -2.08 -8.83 1.68
CA SER A 312 -0.67 -8.57 1.46
C SER A 312 -0.41 -7.08 1.68
N GLY A 313 0.52 -6.75 2.58
CA GLY A 313 0.76 -5.36 2.94
C GLY A 313 1.93 -5.12 3.89
N ILE A 314 2.14 -3.85 4.22
CA ILE A 314 3.23 -3.40 5.09
C ILE A 314 2.72 -3.22 6.52
N TYR A 315 3.37 -3.87 7.49
CA TYR A 315 3.01 -3.73 8.90
C TYR A 315 3.67 -2.50 9.54
N LEU A 316 2.86 -1.49 9.89
CA LEU A 316 3.33 -0.18 10.35
C LEU A 316 2.68 0.26 11.67
N PRO A 317 3.40 1.02 12.52
CA PRO A 317 2.83 1.65 13.70
C PRO A 317 2.05 2.92 13.35
N ILE A 318 0.87 3.11 13.95
CA ILE A 318 0.15 4.38 13.91
C ILE A 318 0.80 5.36 14.88
N GLN A 319 1.33 6.46 14.36
CA GLN A 319 1.83 7.56 15.18
C GLN A 319 0.69 8.55 15.47
N ARG A 320 -0.04 8.36 16.56
CA ARG A 320 -1.03 9.36 16.98
C ARG A 320 -0.33 10.58 17.58
N HIS A 321 -0.50 11.74 16.94
CA HIS A 321 -0.06 13.05 17.43
C HIS A 321 -1.09 13.62 18.43
N ALA A 322 -1.50 12.86 19.44
CA ALA A 322 -2.36 13.41 20.48
C ALA A 322 -1.51 14.18 21.50
N ALA A 323 -1.81 15.48 21.65
CA ALA A 323 -1.28 16.32 22.71
C ALA A 323 -1.85 15.86 24.06
N SER A 324 -1.13 15.04 24.83
CA SER A 324 -1.43 14.93 26.26
C SER A 324 -0.30 14.24 27.04
N ARG A 325 -0.13 14.71 28.26
CA ARG A 325 0.81 14.35 29.33
C ARG A 325 0.91 12.83 29.64
N MET A 326 0.11 11.99 28.98
CA MET A 326 0.07 10.53 29.13
C MET A 326 1.30 9.82 28.53
N ARG A 327 2.00 10.42 27.54
CA ARG A 327 3.23 9.83 26.96
C ARG A 327 4.42 9.80 27.93
N GLN A 328 4.45 10.66 28.95
CA GLN A 328 5.54 10.69 29.95
C GLN A 328 5.55 9.48 30.90
N ARG A 329 4.50 8.64 30.93
CA ARG A 329 4.41 7.45 31.80
C ARG A 329 4.76 6.13 31.10
N GLY A 330 5.50 6.18 29.98
CA GLY A 330 6.07 4.98 29.33
C GLY A 330 5.07 3.96 28.76
N ARG A 331 3.78 4.30 28.68
CA ARG A 331 2.70 3.40 28.19
C ARG A 331 2.10 3.84 26.86
N ALA A 332 2.93 4.26 25.91
CA ALA A 332 2.47 4.48 24.54
C ALA A 332 2.26 3.11 23.86
N LYS A 333 1.06 2.54 24.00
CA LYS A 333 0.64 1.44 23.13
C LYS A 333 0.43 2.02 21.74
N ASN A 334 1.42 1.88 20.88
CA ASN A 334 1.25 2.18 19.46
C ASN A 334 0.29 1.12 18.90
N GLU A 335 -0.86 1.58 18.41
CA GLU A 335 -1.75 0.74 17.62
C GLU A 335 -1.05 0.46 16.28
N MET A 336 -1.08 -0.79 15.83
CA MET A 336 -0.45 -1.21 14.59
C MET A 336 -1.51 -1.40 13.52
N TYR A 337 -1.15 -1.13 12.27
CA TYR A 337 -2.01 -1.34 11.12
C TYR A 337 -1.20 -1.91 9.97
N ILE A 338 -1.90 -2.54 9.03
CA ILE A 338 -1.31 -2.98 7.78
C ILE A 338 -1.77 -2.02 6.69
N HIS A 339 -0.81 -1.43 6.00
CA HIS A 339 -1.09 -0.72 4.75
C HIS A 339 -1.16 -1.75 3.63
N VAL A 340 -2.35 -1.91 3.04
CA VAL A 340 -2.64 -3.01 2.14
C VAL A 340 -2.30 -2.64 0.70
N PHE A 341 -1.61 -3.55 0.03
CA PHE A 341 -1.28 -3.47 -1.40
C PHE A 341 -2.07 -4.48 -2.22
N ASP A 342 -2.39 -5.64 -1.64
CA ASP A 342 -3.13 -6.67 -2.37
C ASP A 342 -4.06 -7.47 -1.45
N ILE A 343 -5.16 -7.93 -2.03
CA ILE A 343 -6.22 -8.66 -1.34
C ILE A 343 -6.70 -9.80 -2.25
N GLU A 344 -6.52 -11.02 -1.78
CA GLU A 344 -7.03 -12.24 -2.41
C GLU A 344 -8.22 -12.76 -1.60
N LYS A 345 -9.38 -12.95 -2.24
CA LYS A 345 -10.56 -13.53 -1.58
C LYS A 345 -10.57 -15.04 -1.75
N HIS A 346 -10.71 -15.78 -0.65
CA HIS A 346 -10.80 -17.25 -0.68
C HIS A 346 -12.14 -17.74 -1.20
N LYS A 347 -13.21 -17.03 -0.84
CA LYS A 347 -14.57 -17.30 -1.32
C LYS A 347 -14.89 -16.30 -2.41
N LYS A 348 -14.68 -16.70 -3.66
CA LYS A 348 -15.27 -16.02 -4.81
C LYS A 348 -16.79 -16.16 -4.67
N GLY A 349 -17.53 -15.08 -4.90
CA GLY A 349 -19.00 -15.17 -4.88
C GLY A 349 -19.48 -16.19 -5.90
N TYR A 350 -20.71 -16.70 -5.75
CA TYR A 350 -21.32 -17.68 -6.68
C TYR A 350 -21.27 -17.23 -8.16
N ALA A 351 -21.12 -15.93 -8.42
CA ALA A 351 -20.99 -15.34 -9.75
C ALA A 351 -19.55 -15.25 -10.31
N GLU A 352 -18.51 -15.42 -9.48
CA GLU A 352 -17.09 -15.30 -9.86
C GLU A 352 -16.36 -16.66 -9.88
N GLN A 353 -17.07 -17.74 -9.57
CA GLN A 353 -16.51 -19.09 -9.51
C GLN A 353 -16.44 -19.73 -10.91
N THR A 354 -15.72 -19.09 -11.83
CA THR A 354 -15.37 -19.69 -13.14
C THR A 354 -14.11 -20.54 -12.98
N GLU A 355 -14.21 -21.61 -12.20
CA GLU A 355 -13.30 -22.77 -12.30
C GLU A 355 -14.11 -23.95 -12.85
N GLU A 356 -14.81 -23.69 -13.96
CA GLU A 356 -15.73 -24.64 -14.58
C GLU A 356 -14.99 -25.84 -15.18
N ALA A 357 -13.74 -25.72 -15.63
CA ALA A 357 -13.09 -26.82 -16.37
C ALA A 357 -12.78 -28.05 -15.51
N GLU A 358 -12.08 -27.87 -14.38
CA GLU A 358 -11.75 -29.01 -13.49
C GLU A 358 -12.96 -29.51 -12.71
N MET A 359 -13.85 -28.60 -12.27
CA MET A 359 -15.08 -29.01 -11.61
C MET A 359 -16.04 -29.69 -12.58
N ALA A 360 -16.16 -29.24 -13.83
CA ALA A 360 -17.04 -29.88 -14.81
C ALA A 360 -16.55 -31.28 -15.15
N LEU A 361 -15.24 -31.50 -15.29
CA LEU A 361 -14.69 -32.85 -15.50
C LEU A 361 -15.05 -33.78 -14.33
N LYS A 362 -14.86 -33.33 -13.08
CA LYS A 362 -15.27 -34.09 -11.90
C LYS A 362 -16.78 -34.32 -11.82
N ILE A 363 -17.58 -33.36 -12.29
CA ILE A 363 -19.05 -33.48 -12.34
C ILE A 363 -19.48 -34.48 -13.42
N ASP A 364 -18.82 -34.52 -14.57
CA ASP A 364 -19.11 -35.49 -15.64
C ASP A 364 -18.67 -36.91 -15.23
N GLU A 365 -17.48 -37.08 -14.65
CA GLU A 365 -17.07 -38.36 -14.05
C GLU A 365 -18.07 -38.84 -12.98
N ALA A 366 -18.54 -37.91 -12.15
CA ALA A 366 -19.57 -38.16 -11.15
C ALA A 366 -20.93 -38.54 -11.76
N ARG A 367 -21.28 -38.01 -12.93
CA ARG A 367 -22.54 -38.33 -13.63
C ARG A 367 -22.58 -39.75 -14.18
N GLU A 368 -21.42 -40.32 -14.52
CA GLU A 368 -21.34 -41.69 -15.05
C GLU A 368 -21.61 -42.76 -13.97
N ASP A 369 -21.48 -42.41 -12.69
CA ASP A 369 -21.59 -43.36 -11.58
C ASP A 369 -23.05 -43.52 -11.11
N PRO A 370 -23.70 -44.68 -11.36
CA PRO A 370 -25.12 -44.88 -11.06
C PRO A 370 -25.43 -44.90 -9.55
N GLU A 371 -24.42 -45.12 -8.69
CA GLU A 371 -24.56 -45.13 -7.23
C GLU A 371 -24.13 -43.81 -6.57
N ILE A 372 -24.01 -42.72 -7.33
CA ILE A 372 -23.46 -41.47 -6.80
C ILE A 372 -24.24 -40.91 -5.61
N VAL A 373 -25.57 -41.00 -5.63
CA VAL A 373 -26.42 -40.52 -4.54
C VAL A 373 -26.10 -41.28 -3.25
N ASP A 374 -25.89 -42.59 -3.34
CA ASP A 374 -25.57 -43.44 -2.19
C ASP A 374 -24.15 -43.19 -1.68
N LYS A 375 -23.18 -42.96 -2.59
CA LYS A 375 -21.81 -42.57 -2.25
C LYS A 375 -21.77 -41.20 -1.57
N LEU A 376 -22.51 -40.22 -2.08
CA LEU A 376 -22.63 -38.90 -1.48
C LEU A 376 -23.31 -38.97 -0.10
N ALA A 377 -24.42 -39.70 0.02
CA ALA A 377 -25.10 -39.89 1.30
C ALA A 377 -24.19 -40.56 2.34
N ARG A 378 -23.37 -41.55 1.96
CA ARG A 378 -22.37 -42.17 2.84
C ARG A 378 -21.21 -41.23 3.18
N SER A 379 -20.87 -40.30 2.27
CA SER A 379 -19.83 -39.28 2.49
C SER A 379 -20.25 -38.18 3.46
N ILE A 380 -21.55 -37.96 3.65
CA ILE A 380 -22.08 -37.01 4.64
C ILE A 380 -21.98 -37.65 6.03
N ALA A 381 -21.14 -37.05 6.89
CA ALA A 381 -20.86 -37.52 8.25
C ALA A 381 -20.49 -39.02 8.32
N PRO A 382 -19.34 -39.44 7.74
CA PRO A 382 -18.96 -40.85 7.63
C PRO A 382 -18.62 -41.48 8.99
N GLU A 383 -18.38 -40.65 10.01
CA GLU A 383 -18.11 -41.08 11.39
C GLU A 383 -19.33 -41.75 12.06
N ILE A 384 -20.54 -41.49 11.57
CA ILE A 384 -21.77 -42.09 12.09
C ILE A 384 -22.24 -43.19 11.13
N TYR A 385 -22.28 -44.42 11.63
CA TYR A 385 -22.84 -45.56 10.91
C TYR A 385 -24.37 -45.58 11.00
N GLY A 386 -25.05 -45.89 9.90
CA GLY A 386 -26.52 -45.93 9.78
C GLY A 386 -27.15 -44.62 9.32
N LEU A 387 -28.47 -44.48 9.50
CA LEU A 387 -29.27 -43.29 9.15
C LEU A 387 -29.12 -42.86 7.67
N SER A 388 -29.01 -43.82 6.75
CA SER A 388 -28.91 -43.55 5.30
C SER A 388 -30.06 -42.69 4.78
N ASP A 389 -31.23 -42.85 5.37
CA ASP A 389 -32.48 -42.25 4.91
C ASP A 389 -32.58 -40.77 5.31
N VAL A 390 -31.82 -40.36 6.34
CA VAL A 390 -31.70 -38.96 6.79
C VAL A 390 -30.53 -38.25 6.09
N LYS A 391 -29.56 -39.05 5.60
CA LYS A 391 -28.37 -38.56 4.89
C LYS A 391 -28.59 -38.38 3.39
N LYS A 392 -29.54 -39.11 2.81
CA LYS A 392 -30.09 -38.86 1.47
C LYS A 392 -31.07 -37.70 1.55
#